data_AF-A0A3D3S0Q5-F1
#
_entry.id   AF-A0A3D3S0Q5-F1
#
_cell.length_a   1.000
_cell.length_b   1.000
_cell.length_c   1.000
_cell.angle_alpha   90.00
_cell.angle_beta   90.00
_cell.angle_gamma   90.00
#
_symmetry.space_group_name_H-M   'P 1'
#
loop_
_entity.id
_entity.type
_entity.pdbx_description
1 polymer ?
#
loop_
_entity_poly.entity_id
_entity_poly.type
_entity_poly.pdbx_seq_one_letter_code
_entity_poly.pdbx_strand_id
1 'polypeptide(L)' 'MTDATRTIDVNYLARVEGEGALHLAIDNGQLTAAQLRIFEPPRYFEALLRGRDCREAPDITA' A
#
# COMPACT_ATOMS: atom_id res chain seq x y z
N MET A 1 -25.65 -23.09 -7.82
CA MET A 1 -24.20 -22.85 -7.81
C MET A 1 -23.93 -22.03 -6.56
N THR A 2 -23.10 -22.53 -5.66
CA THR A 2 -23.02 -22.09 -4.26
C THR A 2 -22.78 -20.58 -4.12
N ASP A 3 -23.76 -19.89 -3.51
CA ASP A 3 -23.67 -18.59 -2.85
C ASP A 3 -22.65 -18.69 -1.70
N ALA A 4 -21.36 -18.65 -2.03
CA ALA A 4 -20.30 -18.81 -1.05
C ALA A 4 -19.51 -17.52 -0.91
N THR A 5 -19.48 -16.99 0.32
CA THR A 5 -18.57 -15.92 0.70
C THR A 5 -17.13 -16.45 0.64
N ARG A 6 -16.24 -15.68 -0.01
CA ARG A 6 -14.82 -16.01 -0.17
C ARG A 6 -13.96 -14.82 0.24
N THR A 7 -12.92 -15.11 1.00
CA THR A 7 -11.86 -14.15 1.30
C THR A 7 -10.58 -14.53 0.58
N ILE A 8 -9.86 -13.53 0.05
CA ILE A 8 -8.51 -13.70 -0.48
C ILE A 8 -7.59 -12.74 0.27
N ASP A 9 -6.63 -13.31 0.99
CA ASP A 9 -5.59 -12.58 1.70
C ASP A 9 -4.25 -12.75 0.98
N VAL A 10 -3.72 -11.64 0.49
CA VAL A 10 -2.37 -11.57 -0.05
C VAL A 10 -1.51 -10.80 0.93
N ASN A 11 -0.80 -11.54 1.79
CA ASN A 11 -0.01 -10.96 2.87
C ASN A 11 1.19 -10.12 2.40
N TYR A 12 1.68 -10.37 1.18
CA TYR A 12 2.73 -9.58 0.56
C TYR A 12 2.53 -9.56 -0.96
N LEU A 13 2.37 -8.37 -1.52
CA LEU A 13 2.20 -8.17 -2.96
C LEU A 13 3.56 -8.21 -3.67
N ALA A 14 3.71 -9.15 -4.60
CA ALA A 14 4.88 -9.21 -5.47
C ALA A 14 4.68 -8.38 -6.74
N ARG A 15 5.80 -7.99 -7.38
CA ARG A 15 5.85 -7.21 -8.64
C ARG A 15 5.25 -5.79 -8.53
N VAL A 16 5.41 -5.19 -7.37
CA VAL A 16 5.13 -3.77 -7.10
C VAL A 16 6.38 -3.12 -6.50
N GLU A 17 6.50 -1.81 -6.60
CA GLU A 17 7.42 -1.03 -5.76
C GLU A 17 6.81 -0.93 -4.36
N GLY A 18 7.67 -0.88 -3.33
CA GLY A 18 7.23 -0.79 -1.94
C GLY A 18 6.75 -2.11 -1.31
N GLU A 19 6.07 -1.98 -0.18
CA GLU A 19 5.61 -3.09 0.66
C GLU A 19 4.12 -2.94 0.97
N GLY A 20 3.34 -3.91 0.48
CA GLY A 20 1.90 -3.90 0.69
C GLY A 20 1.24 -5.27 0.67
N ALA A 21 -0.01 -5.29 1.13
CA ALA A 21 -0.89 -6.44 1.20
C ALA A 21 -2.30 -6.08 0.70
N LEU A 22 -3.05 -7.10 0.29
CA LEU A 22 -4.43 -6.95 -0.19
C LEU A 22 -5.34 -7.92 0.55
N HIS A 23 -6.46 -7.38 1.05
CA HIS A 23 -7.58 -8.17 1.58
C HIS A 23 -8.79 -7.96 0.68
N LEU A 24 -9.34 -9.06 0.16
CA LEU A 24 -10.52 -9.06 -0.71
C LEU A 24 -11.63 -9.89 -0.09
N ALA A 25 -12.84 -9.32 -0.03
CA ALA A 25 -14.06 -10.03 0.32
C ALA A 25 -14.94 -10.15 -0.93
N ILE A 26 -15.40 -11.37 -1.22
CA ILE A 26 -16.23 -11.70 -2.37
C ILE A 26 -17.49 -12.39 -1.85
N ASP A 27 -18.65 -11.94 -2.29
CA ASP A 27 -19.93 -12.56 -1.99
C ASP A 27 -20.67 -12.84 -3.30
N ASN A 28 -21.12 -14.07 -3.48
CA ASN A 28 -21.88 -14.52 -4.67
C ASN A 28 -21.20 -14.14 -6.00
N GLY A 29 -19.87 -14.25 -6.03
CA GLY A 29 -19.04 -13.92 -7.19
C GLY A 29 -18.80 -12.42 -7.41
N GLN A 30 -19.37 -11.56 -6.58
CA GLN A 30 -19.17 -10.11 -6.62
C GLN A 30 -18.18 -9.67 -5.55
N LEU A 31 -17.22 -8.81 -5.93
CA LEU A 31 -16.30 -8.18 -4.99
C LEU A 31 -17.07 -7.16 -4.13
N THR A 32 -17.08 -7.36 -2.82
CA THR A 32 -17.80 -6.50 -1.87
C THR A 32 -16.87 -5.60 -1.06
N ALA A 33 -15.61 -6.00 -0.88
CA ALA A 33 -14.59 -5.15 -0.27
C ALA A 33 -13.20 -5.42 -0.85
N ALA A 34 -12.40 -4.36 -0.95
CA ALA A 34 -10.97 -4.42 -1.26
C ALA A 34 -10.22 -3.44 -0.37
N GLN A 35 -9.24 -3.93 0.37
CA GLN A 35 -8.42 -3.11 1.27
C GLN A 35 -6.94 -3.29 0.90
N LEU A 36 -6.32 -2.17 0.50
CA LEU A 36 -4.87 -2.07 0.36
C LEU A 36 -4.27 -1.70 1.71
N ARG A 37 -3.28 -2.47 2.16
CA ARG A 37 -2.45 -2.14 3.31
C ARG A 37 -1.05 -1.85 2.82
N ILE A 38 -0.55 -0.65 3.07
CA ILE A 38 0.85 -0.27 2.84
C ILE A 38 1.52 -0.25 4.20
N PHE A 39 2.60 -1.00 4.36
CA PHE A 39 3.31 -1.13 5.63
C PHE A 39 4.82 -0.90 5.48
N GLU A 40 5.21 -0.17 4.44
CA GLU A 40 6.57 0.31 4.26
C GLU A 40 7.04 1.11 5.47
N PRO A 41 8.32 0.96 5.86
CA PRO A 41 8.89 1.75 6.92
C PRO A 41 8.91 3.25 6.52
N PRO A 42 8.53 4.16 7.44
CA PRO A 42 8.58 5.58 7.16
C PRO A 42 10.02 6.02 6.91
N ARG A 43 10.26 6.65 5.75
CA ARG A 43 11.58 7.21 5.37
C ARG A 43 11.80 8.64 5.91
N TYR A 44 10.76 9.27 6.41
CA TYR A 44 10.79 10.60 7.05
C TYR A 44 11.39 11.75 6.21
N PHE A 45 11.32 11.70 4.88
CA PHE A 45 11.89 12.76 4.03
C PHE A 45 11.41 14.17 4.40
N GLU A 46 10.14 14.34 4.76
CA GLU A 46 9.58 15.64 5.17
C GLU A 46 10.30 16.22 6.40
N ALA A 47 10.70 15.35 7.34
CA ALA A 47 11.45 15.77 8.53
C ALA A 47 12.86 16.21 8.16
N LEU A 48 13.52 15.53 7.21
CA LEU A 48 14.86 15.87 6.71
C LEU A 48 14.91 17.26 6.05
N LEU A 49 13.80 17.71 5.47
CA LEU A 49 13.69 18.98 4.73
C LEU A 49 13.44 20.21 5.62
N ARG A 50 13.08 20.04 6.89
CA ARG A 50 12.77 21.16 7.79
C ARG A 50 13.99 22.07 7.98
N GLY A 51 13.83 23.36 7.63
CA GLY A 51 14.87 24.38 7.82
C GLY A 51 15.99 24.38 6.77
N ARG A 52 15.89 23.54 5.73
CA ARG A 52 16.84 23.50 4.60
C ARG A 52 16.50 24.50 3.51
N ASP A 53 17.48 24.79 2.66
CA ASP A 53 17.27 25.57 1.45
C ASP A 53 16.39 24.79 0.47
N CYS A 54 15.46 25.46 -0.22
CA CYS A 54 14.50 24.79 -1.10
C CYS A 54 15.18 24.07 -2.28
N ARG A 55 16.40 24.47 -2.66
CA ARG A 55 17.18 23.84 -3.74
C ARG A 55 17.74 22.46 -3.35
N GLU A 56 17.78 22.13 -2.06
CA GLU A 56 18.23 20.80 -1.58
C GLU A 56 17.14 19.72 -1.71
N ALA A 57 15.88 20.10 -1.89
CA ALA A 57 14.76 19.17 -1.99
C ALA A 57 14.94 18.06 -3.04
N PRO A 58 15.27 18.36 -4.32
CA PRO A 58 15.41 17.31 -5.35
C PRO A 58 16.51 16.30 -5.02
N ASP A 59 17.62 16.72 -4.40
CA ASP A 59 18.71 15.80 -4.05
C ASP A 59 18.34 14.93 -2.84
N ILE A 60 17.58 15.47 -1.88
CA ILE A 60 17.17 14.75 -0.67
C ILE A 60 16.01 13.78 -0.96
N THR A 61 15.11 14.10 -1.88
CA THR A 61 13.91 13.29 -2.17
C THR A 61 14.02 12.42 -3.42
N ALA A 62 15.20 12.36 -4.05
CA ALA A 62 15.46 11.54 -5.24
C ALA A 62 15.26 10.03 -4.99
#